data_AF-A0A2Z5BIK6-F1
#
_entry.id   AF-A0A2Z5BIK6-F1
#
_cell.length_a   1.000
_cell.length_b   1.000
_cell.length_c   1.000
_cell.angle_alpha   90.00
_cell.angle_beta   90.00
_cell.angle_gamma   90.00
#
_symmetry.space_group_name_H-M   'P 1'
#
loop_
_entity.id
_entity.type
_entity.pdbx_description
1 polymer ?
#
loop_
_entity_poly.entity_id
_entity_poly.type
_entity_poly.pdbx_seq_one_letter_code
_entity_poly.pdbx_strand_id
1 'polypeptide(L)'
;MDETIVAERGGFRTRAELMREAVENLLDELDYPEAPPERNSHGPLLLADSEVSKNEPEQSAGFTEARTLFANLPAWEREELALDDLTATTLTAPEARPFILDRGEASVANGPLLGLHNRDYVSMWALHRLARYTADGPIPFEDYLGRITKAAWYYGAQLHALERSNPGRKLTVLFPTNSTKQPSAERGFQNFAIGTLARRVGEGIPASGPLFAWQALQVSSDNGLGTGLTTAGWRLLKELDGLSLELPHDPALMERFMTYLAEHAPGDRWGFDHLLAAAADGPDRLALVNRFRETHPEWSPATASSVAQGYVARAREWGLVEPRLIEGRYWLTDIGRQLRRESSPITATSEGTLK
;
A
#
# COMPACT_ATOMS: atom_id res chain seq x y z
N MET A 1 30.55 5.75 -7.77
CA MET A 1 29.23 5.13 -8.06
C MET A 1 29.35 3.63 -8.32
N ASP A 2 30.36 3.17 -9.07
CA ASP A 2 30.65 1.73 -9.17
C ASP A 2 31.22 1.13 -7.87
N GLU A 3 31.88 1.94 -7.02
CA GLU A 3 32.40 1.48 -5.72
C GLU A 3 31.30 1.09 -4.71
N THR A 4 30.11 1.71 -4.76
CA THR A 4 28.98 1.36 -3.89
C THR A 4 28.32 0.02 -4.26
N ILE A 5 28.39 -0.37 -5.54
CA ILE A 5 27.86 -1.64 -6.03
C ILE A 5 28.87 -2.77 -5.79
N VAL A 6 30.17 -2.48 -5.89
CA VAL A 6 31.25 -3.44 -5.61
C VAL A 6 31.50 -3.64 -4.10
N ALA A 7 31.12 -2.68 -3.25
CA ALA A 7 31.33 -2.76 -1.80
C ALA A 7 30.18 -3.42 -1.00
N GLU A 8 29.13 -3.95 -1.64
CA GLU A 8 27.92 -4.50 -0.99
C GLU A 8 27.24 -3.57 0.05
N ARG A 9 27.61 -2.28 0.08
CA ARG A 9 27.02 -1.28 0.97
C ARG A 9 25.73 -0.76 0.35
N GLY A 10 24.64 -1.47 0.64
CA GLY A 10 23.29 -1.06 0.24
C GLY A 10 22.33 -2.21 -0.09
N GLY A 11 22.80 -3.46 -0.16
CA GLY A 11 21.92 -4.62 -0.38
C GLY A 11 21.29 -4.74 -1.78
N PHE A 12 21.71 -3.90 -2.73
CA PHE A 12 21.24 -3.95 -4.12
C PHE A 12 22.04 -4.99 -4.92
N ARG A 13 21.35 -5.95 -5.56
CA ARG A 13 22.00 -6.99 -6.37
C ARG A 13 22.31 -6.50 -7.78
N THR A 14 21.58 -5.49 -8.25
CA THR A 14 21.80 -4.88 -9.56
C THR A 14 21.66 -3.37 -9.51
N ARG A 15 22.36 -2.68 -10.41
CA ARG A 15 22.19 -1.25 -10.66
C ARG A 15 20.73 -0.88 -10.97
N ALA A 16 19.97 -1.79 -11.58
CA ALA A 16 18.57 -1.56 -11.91
C ALA A 16 17.64 -1.54 -10.68
N GLU A 17 17.96 -2.29 -9.61
CA GLU A 17 17.22 -2.27 -8.34
C GLU A 17 17.47 -0.96 -7.60
N LEU A 18 18.74 -0.56 -7.48
CA LEU A 18 19.11 0.73 -6.88
C LEU A 18 18.45 1.90 -7.60
N MET A 19 18.48 1.89 -8.95
CA MET A 19 17.89 2.98 -9.73
C MET A 19 16.36 2.96 -9.69
N ARG A 20 15.71 1.79 -9.58
CA ARG A 20 14.25 1.71 -9.44
C ARG A 20 13.80 2.27 -8.09
N GLU A 21 14.46 1.86 -7.02
CA GLU A 21 14.16 2.34 -5.67
C GLU A 21 14.51 3.82 -5.51
N ALA A 22 15.63 4.30 -6.08
CA ALA A 22 15.99 5.71 -6.08
C ALA A 22 15.01 6.57 -6.89
N VAL A 23 14.49 6.06 -8.01
CA VAL A 23 13.47 6.75 -8.82
C VAL A 23 12.13 6.78 -8.09
N GLU A 24 11.71 5.69 -7.48
CA GLU A 24 10.47 5.65 -6.67
C GLU A 24 10.55 6.62 -5.48
N ASN A 25 11.70 6.70 -4.80
CA ASN A 25 11.89 7.64 -3.69
C ASN A 25 12.00 9.11 -4.14
N LEU A 26 12.69 9.39 -5.25
CA LEU A 26 12.82 10.76 -5.79
C LEU A 26 11.47 11.27 -6.31
N LEU A 27 10.64 10.38 -6.86
CA LEU A 27 9.28 10.72 -7.31
C LEU A 27 8.33 11.00 -6.13
N ASP A 28 8.54 10.39 -4.98
CA ASP A 28 7.78 10.68 -3.75
C ASP A 28 8.23 12.00 -3.07
N GLU A 29 9.47 12.45 -3.27
CA GLU A 29 10.03 13.66 -2.63
C GLU A 29 9.70 14.98 -3.37
N LEU A 30 9.53 14.97 -4.69
CA LEU A 30 9.40 16.19 -5.52
C LEU A 30 8.00 16.89 -5.49
N ASP A 31 7.05 16.40 -4.67
CA ASP A 31 5.61 16.55 -4.95
C ASP A 31 4.76 17.41 -3.95
N TYR A 32 5.37 18.27 -3.12
CA TYR A 32 4.68 19.24 -2.25
C TYR A 32 5.25 20.66 -2.40
N PRO A 33 4.44 21.73 -2.21
CA PRO A 33 4.90 23.12 -2.27
C PRO A 33 6.07 23.42 -1.33
N GLU A 34 6.88 24.42 -1.69
CA GLU A 34 8.01 24.89 -0.89
C GLU A 34 7.60 25.16 0.57
N ALA A 35 8.44 24.69 1.50
CA ALA A 35 8.26 24.98 2.91
C ALA A 35 8.32 26.51 3.17
N PRO A 36 7.72 27.01 4.26
CA PRO A 36 7.83 28.41 4.64
C PRO A 36 9.29 28.86 4.70
N PRO A 37 9.63 30.09 4.28
CA PRO A 37 11.00 30.53 4.16
C PRO A 37 11.74 30.45 5.50
N GLU A 38 12.91 29.85 5.45
CA GLU A 38 13.83 29.66 6.57
C GLU A 38 14.13 30.96 7.32
N ARG A 39 14.36 30.87 8.63
CA ARG A 39 15.08 31.93 9.36
C ARG A 39 16.56 31.84 8.99
N ASN A 40 16.93 32.65 8.01
CA ASN A 40 18.30 32.84 7.52
C ASN A 40 19.36 32.92 8.62
N SER A 41 20.41 32.11 8.49
CA SER A 41 21.78 32.56 8.75
C SER A 41 22.78 31.76 7.91
N HIS A 42 23.09 32.31 6.73
CA HIS A 42 24.42 32.38 6.07
C HIS A 42 24.41 32.06 4.55
N GLY A 43 24.56 33.12 3.75
CA GLY A 43 25.51 33.25 2.62
C GLY A 43 25.30 32.43 1.32
N PRO A 44 25.27 33.05 0.13
CA PRO A 44 24.86 32.39 -1.11
C PRO A 44 26.01 31.62 -1.78
N LEU A 45 25.68 30.44 -2.32
CA LEU A 45 26.51 29.74 -3.30
C LEU A 45 25.73 29.60 -4.61
N LEU A 46 26.13 30.43 -5.57
CA LEU A 46 25.80 30.33 -6.99
C LEU A 46 26.25 28.97 -7.55
N LEU A 47 25.33 28.20 -8.13
CA LEU A 47 25.66 27.21 -9.14
C LEU A 47 24.65 27.29 -10.29
N ALA A 48 25.23 27.24 -11.49
CA ALA A 48 24.67 27.61 -12.77
C ALA A 48 23.57 26.67 -13.26
N ASP A 49 22.61 27.29 -13.96
CA ASP A 49 21.69 26.64 -14.88
C ASP A 49 22.45 25.76 -15.87
N SER A 50 21.96 24.53 -16.06
CA SER A 50 22.27 23.74 -17.24
C SER A 50 21.00 23.02 -17.67
N GLU A 51 20.53 23.47 -18.83
CA GLU A 51 19.29 23.12 -19.50
C GLU A 51 19.10 21.60 -19.63
N VAL A 52 18.04 21.08 -19.01
CA VAL A 52 17.56 19.73 -19.26
C VAL A 52 16.76 19.75 -20.57
N SER A 53 17.33 19.08 -21.56
CA SER A 53 16.75 18.77 -22.86
C SER A 53 15.31 18.24 -22.74
N LYS A 54 14.36 18.97 -23.33
CA LYS A 54 12.97 18.55 -23.53
C LYS A 54 12.94 17.47 -24.62
N ASN A 55 13.08 16.22 -24.22
CA ASN A 55 12.63 15.09 -25.02
C ASN A 55 11.30 14.59 -24.43
N GLU A 56 10.18 15.11 -24.93
CA GLU A 56 8.90 14.44 -24.82
C GLU A 56 8.95 13.17 -25.69
N PRO A 57 8.79 11.96 -25.14
CA PRO A 57 8.57 10.79 -25.97
C PRO A 57 7.06 10.62 -26.21
N GLU A 58 6.71 10.47 -27.47
CA GLU A 58 5.52 9.83 -28.04
C GLU A 58 4.65 9.01 -27.05
N GLN A 59 3.75 9.66 -26.31
CA GLN A 59 2.76 9.00 -25.42
C GLN A 59 1.36 8.85 -26.05
N SER A 60 1.17 9.34 -27.27
CA SER A 60 -0.12 9.27 -27.98
C SER A 60 -0.50 7.85 -28.43
N ALA A 61 0.45 6.93 -28.58
CA ALA A 61 0.17 5.57 -29.08
C ALA A 61 -0.42 4.64 -28.00
N GLY A 62 -0.03 4.79 -26.73
CA GLY A 62 -0.46 3.91 -25.63
C GLY A 62 -1.93 4.02 -25.28
N PHE A 63 -2.57 5.17 -25.53
CA PHE A 63 -3.98 5.39 -25.19
C PHE A 63 -4.96 4.67 -26.14
N THR A 64 -4.51 4.31 -27.35
CA THR A 64 -5.36 3.62 -28.34
C THR A 64 -5.48 2.13 -28.01
N GLU A 65 -4.42 1.49 -27.50
CA GLU A 65 -4.48 0.11 -26.98
C GLU A 65 -5.35 0.00 -25.72
N ALA A 66 -5.30 1.02 -24.87
CA ALA A 66 -6.10 1.12 -23.65
C ALA A 66 -7.61 1.02 -23.96
N ARG A 67 -8.10 1.71 -25.01
CA ARG A 67 -9.51 1.64 -25.45
C ARG A 67 -9.98 0.21 -25.79
N THR A 68 -9.12 -0.62 -26.38
CA THR A 68 -9.41 -2.04 -26.66
C THR A 68 -9.39 -2.91 -25.40
N LEU A 69 -8.50 -2.64 -24.45
CA LEU A 69 -8.47 -3.32 -23.15
C LEU A 69 -9.76 -3.07 -22.34
N PHE A 70 -10.33 -1.86 -22.46
CA PHE A 70 -11.51 -1.43 -21.69
C PHE A 70 -12.86 -1.83 -22.29
N ALA A 71 -12.89 -2.35 -23.51
CA ALA A 71 -14.14 -2.73 -24.19
C ALA A 71 -14.89 -3.86 -23.45
N ASN A 72 -14.18 -4.66 -22.64
CA ASN A 72 -14.71 -5.88 -22.01
C ASN A 72 -15.21 -5.70 -20.57
N LEU A 73 -15.19 -4.48 -20.01
CA LEU A 73 -15.82 -4.22 -18.71
C LEU A 73 -17.34 -4.04 -18.88
N PRO A 74 -18.16 -4.65 -17.98
CA PRO A 74 -19.59 -4.37 -17.92
C PRO A 74 -19.88 -2.87 -17.80
N ALA A 75 -21.02 -2.42 -18.34
CA ALA A 75 -21.40 -1.00 -18.32
C ALA A 75 -21.46 -0.44 -16.89
N TRP A 76 -22.12 -1.17 -15.97
CA TRP A 76 -22.23 -0.77 -14.56
C TRP A 76 -20.86 -0.57 -13.90
N GLU A 77 -19.87 -1.39 -14.27
CA GLU A 77 -18.54 -1.31 -13.68
C GLU A 77 -17.75 -0.12 -14.24
N ARG A 78 -17.91 0.19 -15.52
CA ARG A 78 -17.32 1.42 -16.09
C ARG A 78 -17.93 2.68 -15.50
N GLU A 79 -19.23 2.69 -15.27
CA GLU A 79 -19.94 3.82 -14.64
C GLU A 79 -19.44 4.06 -13.21
N GLU A 80 -19.28 3.00 -12.41
CA GLU A 80 -18.74 3.10 -11.04
C GLU A 80 -17.26 3.47 -10.96
N LEU A 81 -16.47 3.11 -11.98
CA LEU A 81 -15.03 3.35 -12.00
C LEU A 81 -14.64 4.64 -12.73
N ALA A 82 -15.59 5.33 -13.37
CA ALA A 82 -15.36 6.62 -13.98
C ALA A 82 -15.06 7.66 -12.90
N LEU A 83 -14.06 8.51 -13.12
CA LEU A 83 -13.63 9.51 -12.16
C LEU A 83 -13.69 10.90 -12.77
N ASP A 84 -14.56 11.75 -12.22
CA ASP A 84 -14.64 13.17 -12.57
C ASP A 84 -13.69 14.02 -11.72
N ASP A 85 -13.51 13.65 -10.45
CA ASP A 85 -12.62 14.31 -9.50
C ASP A 85 -12.10 13.33 -8.43
N LEU A 86 -11.36 13.84 -7.45
CA LEU A 86 -10.81 13.01 -6.38
C LEU A 86 -11.90 12.44 -5.45
N THR A 87 -13.03 13.12 -5.27
CA THR A 87 -14.11 12.63 -4.41
C THR A 87 -14.76 11.37 -4.99
N ALA A 88 -14.75 11.21 -6.31
CA ALA A 88 -15.18 10.00 -6.99
C ALA A 88 -14.33 8.75 -6.67
N THR A 89 -13.16 8.92 -6.04
CA THR A 89 -12.34 7.78 -5.55
C THR A 89 -12.84 7.18 -4.24
N THR A 90 -13.88 7.75 -3.64
CA THR A 90 -14.45 7.30 -2.37
C THR A 90 -15.07 5.92 -2.50
N LEU A 91 -14.61 4.97 -1.68
CA LEU A 91 -15.18 3.63 -1.57
C LEU A 91 -16.44 3.71 -0.73
N THR A 92 -17.58 3.32 -1.32
CA THR A 92 -18.86 3.20 -0.62
C THR A 92 -19.21 1.74 -0.47
N ALA A 93 -19.38 1.25 0.75
CA ALA A 93 -19.66 -0.16 1.01
C ALA A 93 -20.95 -0.60 0.29
N PRO A 94 -20.92 -1.67 -0.53
CA PRO A 94 -22.07 -2.09 -1.34
C PRO A 94 -23.37 -2.26 -0.53
N GLU A 95 -24.51 -1.93 -1.15
CA GLU A 95 -25.83 -2.16 -0.57
C GLU A 95 -26.16 -3.66 -0.49
N ALA A 96 -25.87 -4.39 -1.57
CA ALA A 96 -26.03 -5.83 -1.62
C ALA A 96 -24.95 -6.50 -0.77
N ARG A 97 -25.38 -7.42 0.10
CA ARG A 97 -24.46 -8.22 0.92
C ARG A 97 -23.70 -9.20 0.02
N PRO A 98 -22.37 -9.27 0.09
CA PRO A 98 -21.59 -10.23 -0.69
C PRO A 98 -21.75 -11.65 -0.15
N PHE A 99 -21.29 -12.63 -0.92
CA PHE A 99 -21.09 -13.99 -0.45
C PHE A 99 -20.02 -14.02 0.65
N ILE A 100 -20.37 -14.61 1.80
CA ILE A 100 -19.49 -14.74 2.97
C ILE A 100 -18.94 -16.16 3.07
N LEU A 101 -17.61 -16.28 3.17
CA LEU A 101 -16.85 -17.51 3.26
C LEU A 101 -15.90 -17.47 4.47
N ASP A 102 -16.42 -17.75 5.68
CA ASP A 102 -15.58 -17.80 6.89
C ASP A 102 -14.78 -19.11 7.03
N ARG A 103 -15.29 -20.19 6.42
CA ARG A 103 -14.66 -21.52 6.48
C ARG A 103 -13.96 -21.82 5.16
N GLY A 104 -12.87 -21.12 4.92
CA GLY A 104 -11.99 -21.37 3.78
C GLY A 104 -10.81 -22.29 4.10
N GLU A 105 -10.06 -22.61 3.06
CA GLU A 105 -8.88 -23.48 3.11
C GLU A 105 -7.56 -22.68 3.01
N ALA A 106 -7.65 -21.35 2.82
CA ALA A 106 -6.46 -20.50 2.70
C ALA A 106 -5.80 -20.35 4.06
N SER A 107 -4.49 -20.64 4.11
CA SER A 107 -3.67 -20.54 5.32
C SER A 107 -2.57 -19.51 5.09
N VAL A 108 -2.40 -18.58 6.03
CA VAL A 108 -1.40 -17.50 5.92
C VAL A 108 -0.35 -17.70 6.99
N ALA A 109 0.92 -17.48 6.63
CA ALA A 109 1.99 -17.46 7.60
C ALA A 109 1.81 -16.28 8.58
N ASN A 110 1.96 -16.53 9.87
CA ASN A 110 1.96 -15.47 10.87
C ASN A 110 3.16 -14.55 10.66
N GLY A 111 2.92 -13.23 10.66
CA GLY A 111 3.99 -12.24 10.57
C GLY A 111 3.49 -10.90 9.99
N PRO A 112 4.39 -9.91 9.90
CA PRO A 112 4.11 -8.67 9.19
C PRO A 112 3.90 -8.91 7.70
N LEU A 113 3.24 -7.95 7.04
CA LEU A 113 3.19 -7.95 5.59
C LEU A 113 4.58 -7.73 5.02
N LEU A 114 5.10 -8.76 4.35
CA LEU A 114 6.37 -8.72 3.66
C LEU A 114 6.19 -8.20 2.23
N GLY A 115 7.18 -7.44 1.75
CA GLY A 115 7.28 -7.02 0.35
C GLY A 115 6.88 -5.57 0.12
N LEU A 116 6.53 -5.25 -1.13
CA LEU A 116 6.27 -3.89 -1.62
C LEU A 116 4.80 -3.47 -1.44
N HIS A 117 4.08 -4.07 -0.49
CA HIS A 117 2.75 -3.59 -0.12
C HIS A 117 2.90 -2.25 0.59
N ASN A 118 2.70 -1.17 -0.16
CA ASN A 118 2.99 0.20 0.25
C ASN A 118 1.77 1.14 0.13
N ARG A 119 0.59 0.60 -0.20
CA ARG A 119 -0.68 1.31 -0.31
C ARG A 119 -1.84 0.43 0.16
N ASP A 120 -2.53 0.83 1.22
CA ASP A 120 -3.69 0.14 1.78
C ASP A 120 -4.95 0.38 0.94
N TYR A 121 -5.12 1.60 0.40
CA TYR A 121 -6.28 1.96 -0.42
C TYR A 121 -6.52 0.97 -1.56
N VAL A 122 -5.46 0.56 -2.26
CA VAL A 122 -5.58 -0.34 -3.42
C VAL A 122 -6.09 -1.72 -3.03
N SER A 123 -5.72 -2.19 -1.84
CA SER A 123 -6.23 -3.46 -1.30
C SER A 123 -7.69 -3.33 -0.89
N MET A 124 -8.06 -2.22 -0.26
CA MET A 124 -9.46 -1.92 0.07
C MET A 124 -10.34 -1.77 -1.17
N TRP A 125 -9.82 -1.14 -2.23
CA TRP A 125 -10.48 -1.06 -3.53
C TRP A 125 -10.69 -2.46 -4.14
N ALA A 126 -9.67 -3.33 -4.08
CA ALA A 126 -9.77 -4.70 -4.58
C ALA A 126 -10.79 -5.54 -3.79
N LEU A 127 -10.81 -5.39 -2.45
CA LEU A 127 -11.78 -6.03 -1.57
C LEU A 127 -13.22 -5.54 -1.85
N HIS A 128 -13.39 -4.23 -2.07
CA HIS A 128 -14.67 -3.65 -2.46
C HIS A 128 -15.19 -4.27 -3.76
N ARG A 129 -14.33 -4.41 -4.78
CA ARG A 129 -14.70 -5.05 -6.05
C ARG A 129 -15.05 -6.52 -5.86
N LEU A 130 -14.33 -7.27 -5.02
CA LEU A 130 -14.69 -8.65 -4.69
C LEU A 130 -16.10 -8.72 -4.10
N ALA A 131 -16.48 -7.78 -3.23
CA ALA A 131 -17.82 -7.73 -2.67
C ALA A 131 -18.90 -7.52 -3.74
N ARG A 132 -18.63 -6.68 -4.76
CA ARG A 132 -19.53 -6.52 -5.91
C ARG A 132 -19.63 -7.80 -6.73
N TYR A 133 -18.52 -8.45 -7.04
CA TYR A 133 -18.52 -9.63 -7.91
C TYR A 133 -19.11 -10.88 -7.28
N THR A 134 -19.17 -10.92 -5.94
CA THR A 134 -19.67 -12.07 -5.18
C THR A 134 -21.08 -11.86 -4.63
N ALA A 135 -21.80 -10.83 -5.10
CA ALA A 135 -23.18 -10.57 -4.68
C ALA A 135 -24.14 -11.74 -5.00
N ASP A 136 -23.91 -12.44 -6.11
CA ASP A 136 -24.75 -13.57 -6.57
C ASP A 136 -24.20 -14.95 -6.18
N GLY A 137 -23.06 -15.00 -5.47
CA GLY A 137 -22.40 -16.25 -5.09
C GLY A 137 -20.87 -16.20 -5.22
N PRO A 138 -20.17 -17.27 -4.84
CA PRO A 138 -18.72 -17.33 -4.96
C PRO A 138 -18.30 -17.37 -6.43
N ILE A 139 -17.14 -16.78 -6.73
CA ILE A 139 -16.49 -16.87 -8.04
C ILE A 139 -15.13 -17.57 -7.91
N PRO A 140 -14.66 -18.32 -8.92
CA PRO A 140 -13.31 -18.88 -8.89
C PRO A 140 -12.25 -17.80 -8.65
N PHE A 141 -11.20 -18.10 -7.89
CA PHE A 141 -10.15 -17.12 -7.58
C PHE A 141 -9.47 -16.55 -8.83
N GLU A 142 -9.20 -17.39 -9.83
CA GLU A 142 -8.63 -16.95 -11.11
C GLU A 142 -9.58 -16.03 -11.90
N ASP A 143 -10.88 -16.29 -11.83
CA ASP A 143 -11.89 -15.42 -12.44
C ASP A 143 -11.93 -14.06 -11.74
N TYR A 144 -11.80 -14.05 -10.41
CA TYR A 144 -11.66 -12.81 -9.64
C TYR A 144 -10.43 -12.03 -10.10
N LEU A 145 -9.24 -12.66 -10.12
CA LEU A 145 -7.99 -12.03 -10.56
C LEU A 145 -8.11 -11.47 -11.99
N GLY A 146 -8.71 -12.25 -12.91
CA GLY A 146 -8.91 -11.82 -14.30
C GLY A 146 -9.85 -10.62 -14.44
N ARG A 147 -10.94 -10.56 -13.65
CA ARG A 147 -11.89 -9.44 -13.66
C ARG A 147 -11.28 -8.20 -13.02
N ILE A 148 -10.74 -8.34 -11.82
CA ILE A 148 -10.21 -7.22 -11.04
C ILE A 148 -9.00 -6.56 -11.72
N THR A 149 -8.15 -7.33 -12.39
CA THR A 149 -7.02 -6.76 -13.14
C THR A 149 -7.47 -5.90 -14.33
N LYS A 150 -8.54 -6.30 -15.05
CA LYS A 150 -9.12 -5.48 -16.12
C LYS A 150 -9.71 -4.18 -15.55
N ALA A 151 -10.43 -4.27 -14.44
CA ALA A 151 -10.97 -3.12 -13.73
C ALA A 151 -9.84 -2.19 -13.25
N ALA A 152 -8.73 -2.75 -12.76
CA ALA A 152 -7.58 -1.99 -12.26
C ALA A 152 -6.85 -1.23 -13.38
N TRP A 153 -6.75 -1.81 -14.59
CA TRP A 153 -6.23 -1.08 -15.76
C TRP A 153 -7.12 0.10 -16.15
N TYR A 154 -8.44 -0.08 -16.14
CA TYR A 154 -9.39 0.99 -16.44
C TYR A 154 -9.30 2.11 -15.40
N TYR A 155 -9.37 1.74 -14.12
CA TYR A 155 -9.29 2.67 -13.01
C TYR A 155 -7.93 3.38 -12.95
N GLY A 156 -6.83 2.66 -13.19
CA GLY A 156 -5.49 3.24 -13.31
C GLY A 156 -5.38 4.30 -14.41
N ALA A 157 -6.06 4.10 -15.56
CA ALA A 157 -6.12 5.10 -16.61
C ALA A 157 -6.96 6.34 -16.22
N GLN A 158 -8.06 6.15 -15.47
CA GLN A 158 -8.85 7.26 -14.91
C GLN A 158 -8.03 8.06 -13.88
N LEU A 159 -7.36 7.37 -12.96
CA LEU A 159 -6.46 7.98 -11.98
C LEU A 159 -5.33 8.76 -12.64
N HIS A 160 -4.72 8.21 -13.69
CA HIS A 160 -3.68 8.91 -14.43
C HIS A 160 -4.19 10.18 -15.15
N ALA A 161 -5.48 10.23 -15.52
CA ALA A 161 -6.09 11.46 -16.00
C ALA A 161 -6.27 12.49 -14.87
N LEU A 162 -6.69 12.04 -13.67
CA LEU A 162 -6.77 12.90 -12.48
C LEU A 162 -5.42 13.41 -11.99
N GLU A 163 -4.36 12.60 -12.03
CA GLU A 163 -3.01 13.03 -11.65
C GLU A 163 -2.54 14.21 -12.52
N ARG A 164 -2.87 14.20 -13.82
CA ARG A 164 -2.53 15.28 -14.74
C ARG A 164 -3.24 16.60 -14.41
N SER A 165 -4.45 16.53 -13.83
CA SER A 165 -5.17 17.71 -13.34
C SER A 165 -4.83 18.10 -11.90
N ASN A 166 -4.08 17.26 -11.18
CA ASN A 166 -3.66 17.48 -9.79
C ASN A 166 -2.14 17.27 -9.63
N PRO A 167 -1.30 18.21 -10.12
CA PRO A 167 0.15 18.08 -10.03
C PRO A 167 0.63 17.86 -8.59
N GLY A 168 1.59 16.96 -8.41
CA GLY A 168 2.12 16.60 -7.09
C GLY A 168 1.35 15.49 -6.37
N ARG A 169 0.30 14.90 -6.97
CA ARG A 169 -0.38 13.73 -6.39
C ARG A 169 -0.07 12.48 -7.19
N LYS A 170 0.46 11.44 -6.51
CA LYS A 170 0.65 10.09 -7.06
C LYS A 170 -0.52 9.20 -6.67
N LEU A 171 -1.54 9.16 -7.51
CA LEU A 171 -2.78 8.40 -7.32
C LEU A 171 -2.69 6.97 -7.88
N THR A 172 -1.79 6.73 -8.84
CA THR A 172 -1.70 5.47 -9.60
C THR A 172 -0.81 4.40 -8.95
N VAL A 173 -0.26 4.66 -7.76
CA VAL A 173 0.65 3.72 -7.09
C VAL A 173 -0.04 2.36 -6.87
N LEU A 174 0.66 1.29 -7.23
CA LEU A 174 0.19 -0.11 -7.31
C LEU A 174 -0.91 -0.42 -8.34
N PHE A 175 -1.59 0.57 -8.92
CA PHE A 175 -2.47 0.32 -10.06
C PHE A 175 -1.64 0.06 -11.34
N PRO A 176 -2.06 -0.88 -12.20
CA PRO A 176 -1.33 -1.16 -13.41
C PRO A 176 -1.53 -0.02 -14.43
N THR A 177 -0.43 0.62 -14.83
CA THR A 177 -0.42 1.73 -15.80
C THR A 177 0.62 1.56 -16.92
N ASN A 178 1.58 0.64 -16.77
CA ASN A 178 2.66 0.43 -17.74
C ASN A 178 2.32 -0.65 -18.78
N SER A 179 1.67 -0.27 -19.88
CA SER A 179 1.27 -1.20 -20.94
C SER A 179 2.46 -1.94 -21.59
N THR A 180 3.63 -1.30 -21.65
CA THR A 180 4.85 -1.94 -22.21
C THR A 180 5.36 -3.11 -21.39
N LYS A 181 5.01 -3.18 -20.10
CA LYS A 181 5.39 -4.25 -19.16
C LYS A 181 4.16 -4.86 -18.50
N GLN A 182 3.08 -5.02 -19.27
CA GLN A 182 1.78 -5.45 -18.77
C GLN A 182 1.84 -6.67 -17.82
N PRO A 183 2.48 -7.81 -18.16
CA PRO A 183 2.51 -8.97 -17.25
C PRO A 183 3.23 -8.72 -15.93
N SER A 184 4.14 -7.74 -15.87
CA SER A 184 4.80 -7.36 -14.62
C SER A 184 3.92 -6.43 -13.80
N ALA A 185 3.22 -5.50 -14.44
CA ALA A 185 2.31 -4.57 -13.77
C ALA A 185 1.11 -5.32 -13.17
N GLU A 186 0.53 -6.26 -13.91
CA GLU A 186 -0.59 -7.09 -13.46
C GLU A 186 -0.21 -7.95 -12.26
N ARG A 187 0.92 -8.68 -12.34
CA ARG A 187 1.41 -9.48 -11.20
C ARG A 187 1.76 -8.61 -10.00
N GLY A 188 2.32 -7.42 -10.20
CA GLY A 188 2.58 -6.48 -9.12
C GLY A 188 1.29 -6.09 -8.40
N PHE A 189 0.29 -5.65 -9.15
CA PHE A 189 -1.04 -5.32 -8.62
C PHE A 189 -1.66 -6.51 -7.89
N GLN A 190 -1.75 -7.68 -8.53
CA GLN A 190 -2.36 -8.87 -7.93
C GLN A 190 -1.65 -9.28 -6.63
N ASN A 191 -0.32 -9.35 -6.62
CA ASN A 191 0.43 -9.79 -5.45
C ASN A 191 0.33 -8.80 -4.29
N PHE A 192 0.42 -7.49 -4.56
CA PHE A 192 0.54 -6.46 -3.53
C PHE A 192 -0.77 -5.81 -3.13
N ALA A 193 -1.83 -5.92 -3.92
CA ALA A 193 -3.17 -5.43 -3.55
C ALA A 193 -4.12 -6.54 -3.09
N ILE A 194 -3.89 -7.79 -3.51
CA ILE A 194 -4.78 -8.91 -3.21
C ILE A 194 -4.01 -9.97 -2.44
N GLY A 195 -3.06 -10.59 -3.12
CA GLY A 195 -2.32 -11.73 -2.63
C GLY A 195 -2.25 -12.88 -3.64
N THR A 196 -1.62 -13.97 -3.22
CA THR A 196 -1.41 -15.15 -4.06
C THR A 196 -1.76 -16.42 -3.32
N LEU A 197 -2.15 -17.45 -4.07
CA LEU A 197 -2.30 -18.81 -3.60
C LEU A 197 -1.16 -19.67 -4.15
N ALA A 198 -0.53 -20.45 -3.28
CA ALA A 198 0.40 -21.49 -3.68
C ALA A 198 -0.33 -22.81 -3.93
N ARG A 199 0.38 -23.79 -4.50
CA ARG A 199 -0.12 -25.16 -4.61
C ARG A 199 -0.47 -25.70 -3.22
N ARG A 200 -1.59 -26.42 -3.12
CA ARG A 200 -2.02 -27.11 -1.89
C ARG A 200 -0.88 -27.90 -1.26
N VAL A 201 -0.70 -27.74 0.05
CA VAL A 201 0.25 -28.50 0.87
C VAL A 201 -0.53 -29.09 2.05
N GLY A 202 -0.65 -30.43 2.07
CA GLY A 202 -1.50 -31.10 3.06
C GLY A 202 -2.98 -30.75 2.87
N GLU A 203 -3.63 -30.32 3.95
CA GLU A 203 -5.07 -29.97 3.96
C GLU A 203 -5.35 -28.50 3.61
N GLY A 204 -4.33 -27.64 3.58
CA GLY A 204 -4.49 -26.20 3.37
C GLY A 204 -3.90 -25.70 2.05
N ILE A 205 -4.36 -24.53 1.62
CA ILE A 205 -3.81 -23.79 0.48
C ILE A 205 -2.98 -22.65 1.07
N PRO A 206 -1.63 -22.69 0.99
CA PRO A 206 -0.82 -21.59 1.48
C PRO A 206 -1.13 -20.31 0.69
N ALA A 207 -1.35 -19.22 1.40
CA ALA A 207 -1.72 -17.94 0.86
C ALA A 207 -0.81 -16.84 1.40
N SER A 208 -0.65 -15.76 0.64
CA SER A 208 0.13 -14.59 1.02
C SER A 208 -0.50 -13.32 0.47
N GLY A 209 -0.10 -12.16 1.00
CA GLY A 209 -0.61 -10.84 0.58
C GLY A 209 -1.66 -10.25 1.53
N PRO A 210 -2.02 -8.98 1.31
CA PRO A 210 -2.77 -8.17 2.28
C PRO A 210 -4.14 -8.77 2.60
N LEU A 211 -4.95 -9.10 1.59
CA LEU A 211 -6.34 -9.47 1.86
C LEU A 211 -6.47 -10.84 2.54
N PHE A 212 -5.52 -11.74 2.31
CA PHE A 212 -5.44 -13.00 3.07
C PHE A 212 -4.89 -12.76 4.49
N ALA A 213 -3.81 -11.98 4.64
CA ALA A 213 -3.21 -11.70 5.95
C ALA A 213 -4.14 -10.92 6.88
N TRP A 214 -4.99 -10.07 6.31
CA TRP A 214 -6.05 -9.36 7.01
C TRP A 214 -7.27 -10.22 7.30
N GLN A 215 -7.25 -11.50 6.90
CA GLN A 215 -8.39 -12.41 6.97
C GLN A 215 -9.63 -11.83 6.27
N ALA A 216 -9.46 -10.95 5.29
CA ALA A 216 -10.57 -10.26 4.64
C ALA A 216 -11.21 -11.11 3.53
N LEU A 217 -10.45 -12.02 2.93
CA LEU A 217 -10.94 -12.96 1.94
C LEU A 217 -10.46 -14.39 2.22
N GLN A 218 -11.20 -15.36 1.68
CA GLN A 218 -10.91 -16.78 1.77
C GLN A 218 -11.23 -17.48 0.45
N VAL A 219 -10.71 -18.71 0.30
CA VAL A 219 -11.07 -19.60 -0.82
C VAL A 219 -11.49 -20.97 -0.32
N SER A 220 -12.39 -21.64 -1.03
CA SER A 220 -12.82 -23.02 -0.78
C SER A 220 -12.71 -23.83 -2.07
N SER A 221 -12.36 -25.12 -1.98
CA SER A 221 -12.38 -26.03 -3.14
C SER A 221 -13.72 -26.09 -3.86
N ASP A 222 -14.79 -25.74 -3.15
CA ASP A 222 -16.14 -25.70 -3.71
C ASP A 222 -16.17 -24.75 -4.92
N ASN A 223 -16.68 -25.23 -6.05
CA ASN A 223 -16.79 -24.48 -7.30
C ASN A 223 -15.44 -24.02 -7.91
N GLY A 224 -14.37 -24.80 -7.75
CA GLY A 224 -13.11 -24.54 -8.44
C GLY A 224 -12.29 -23.43 -7.80
N LEU A 225 -12.09 -23.50 -6.48
CA LEU A 225 -11.51 -22.43 -5.65
C LEU A 225 -12.42 -21.20 -5.57
N GLY A 226 -13.69 -21.44 -5.22
CA GLY A 226 -14.65 -20.37 -4.95
C GLY A 226 -14.11 -19.40 -3.90
N THR A 227 -14.10 -18.12 -4.24
CA THR A 227 -13.59 -17.02 -3.44
C THR A 227 -14.74 -16.17 -2.94
N GLY A 228 -14.61 -15.71 -1.70
CA GLY A 228 -15.56 -14.80 -1.07
C GLY A 228 -14.88 -13.95 0.01
N LEU A 229 -15.61 -12.95 0.48
CA LEU A 229 -15.19 -12.20 1.66
C LEU A 229 -15.42 -13.05 2.90
N THR A 230 -14.63 -12.85 3.94
CA THR A 230 -15.02 -13.35 5.27
C THR A 230 -15.98 -12.35 5.93
N THR A 231 -16.56 -12.74 7.06
CA THR A 231 -17.29 -11.83 7.95
C THR A 231 -16.39 -10.67 8.40
N ALA A 232 -15.12 -10.95 8.71
CA ALA A 232 -14.15 -9.92 9.07
C ALA A 232 -13.87 -8.96 7.90
N GLY A 233 -13.68 -9.46 6.68
CA GLY A 233 -13.48 -8.62 5.49
C GLY A 233 -14.69 -7.76 5.15
N TRP A 234 -15.90 -8.30 5.34
CA TRP A 234 -17.11 -7.49 5.16
C TRP A 234 -17.24 -6.39 6.21
N ARG A 235 -16.91 -6.69 7.47
CA ARG A 235 -16.82 -5.70 8.55
C ARG A 235 -15.80 -4.61 8.20
N LEU A 236 -14.59 -4.99 7.79
CA LEU A 236 -13.54 -4.05 7.38
C LEU A 236 -14.03 -3.07 6.31
N LEU A 237 -14.68 -3.57 5.26
CA LEU A 237 -15.26 -2.72 4.21
C LEU A 237 -16.30 -1.74 4.76
N LYS A 238 -17.14 -2.16 5.70
CA LYS A 238 -18.18 -1.30 6.30
C LYS A 238 -17.58 -0.28 7.27
N GLU A 239 -16.55 -0.65 8.01
CA GLU A 239 -15.87 0.26 8.94
C GLU A 239 -15.09 1.35 8.21
N LEU A 240 -14.55 1.02 7.03
CA LEU A 240 -13.82 1.92 6.14
C LEU A 240 -14.67 2.53 5.01
N ASP A 241 -15.99 2.56 5.20
CA ASP A 241 -16.90 3.28 4.31
C ASP A 241 -16.53 4.78 4.27
N GLY A 242 -16.34 5.31 3.07
CA GLY A 242 -15.84 6.68 2.87
C GLY A 242 -14.33 6.79 2.62
N LEU A 243 -13.56 5.69 2.62
CA LEU A 243 -12.14 5.72 2.31
C LEU A 243 -11.90 6.18 0.86
N SER A 244 -11.06 7.20 0.65
CA SER A 244 -10.76 7.77 -0.69
C SER A 244 -9.25 7.93 -0.89
N LEU A 245 -8.82 8.36 -2.08
CA LEU A 245 -7.43 8.75 -2.35
C LEU A 245 -7.11 10.20 -1.91
N GLU A 246 -7.98 10.82 -1.13
CA GLU A 246 -7.66 12.06 -0.43
C GLU A 246 -6.80 11.75 0.80
N LEU A 247 -5.52 12.15 0.72
CA LEU A 247 -4.51 11.87 1.73
C LEU A 247 -4.15 13.12 2.55
N PRO A 248 -3.82 12.97 3.85
CA PRO A 248 -3.93 11.73 4.62
C PRO A 248 -5.40 11.33 4.85
N HIS A 249 -5.65 10.04 5.05
CA HIS A 249 -6.99 9.52 5.36
C HIS A 249 -7.53 10.09 6.67
N ASP A 250 -8.86 10.10 6.79
CA ASP A 250 -9.56 10.57 7.98
C ASP A 250 -9.08 9.81 9.25
N PRO A 251 -8.72 10.53 10.34
CA PRO A 251 -8.26 9.90 11.58
C PRO A 251 -9.24 8.86 12.16
N ALA A 252 -10.56 9.06 12.01
CA ALA A 252 -11.55 8.11 12.47
C ALA A 252 -11.51 6.79 11.66
N LEU A 253 -11.19 6.86 10.36
CA LEU A 253 -10.97 5.67 9.53
C LEU A 253 -9.67 4.97 9.93
N MET A 254 -8.61 5.74 10.21
CA MET A 254 -7.35 5.21 10.72
C MET A 254 -7.55 4.43 12.02
N GLU A 255 -8.27 4.98 13.00
CA GLU A 255 -8.52 4.31 14.29
C GLU A 255 -9.26 2.97 14.10
N ARG A 256 -10.27 2.95 13.23
CA ARG A 256 -11.00 1.73 12.88
C ARG A 256 -10.11 0.70 12.21
N PHE A 257 -9.28 1.12 11.24
CA PHE A 257 -8.33 0.24 10.58
C PHE A 257 -7.32 -0.36 11.56
N MET A 258 -6.73 0.45 12.43
CA MET A 258 -5.76 -0.01 13.44
C MET A 258 -6.39 -0.97 14.46
N THR A 259 -7.67 -0.74 14.82
CA THR A 259 -8.45 -1.64 15.67
C THR A 259 -8.69 -2.97 14.96
N TYR A 260 -9.11 -2.93 13.69
CA TYR A 260 -9.28 -4.12 12.87
C TYR A 260 -7.99 -4.94 12.77
N LEU A 261 -6.86 -4.29 12.47
CA LEU A 261 -5.57 -4.98 12.37
C LEU A 261 -5.18 -5.62 13.72
N ALA A 262 -5.45 -4.97 14.84
CA ALA A 262 -5.17 -5.56 16.16
C ALA A 262 -5.96 -6.86 16.40
N GLU A 263 -7.21 -6.93 15.94
CA GLU A 263 -8.08 -8.11 16.09
C GLU A 263 -7.78 -9.22 15.06
N HIS A 264 -7.57 -8.85 13.79
CA HIS A 264 -7.57 -9.80 12.68
C HIS A 264 -6.21 -9.98 12.01
N ALA A 265 -5.27 -9.05 12.20
CA ALA A 265 -3.95 -9.07 11.55
C ALA A 265 -2.83 -8.59 12.50
N PRO A 266 -2.65 -9.22 13.67
CA PRO A 266 -1.75 -8.71 14.71
C PRO A 266 -0.30 -8.59 14.25
N GLY A 267 0.14 -9.42 13.29
CA GLY A 267 1.47 -9.29 12.67
C GLY A 267 1.60 -8.00 11.85
N ASP A 268 0.54 -7.57 11.18
CA ASP A 268 0.54 -6.33 10.41
C ASP A 268 0.41 -5.10 11.33
N ARG A 269 -0.42 -5.22 12.39
CA ARG A 269 -0.49 -4.23 13.46
C ARG A 269 0.87 -4.00 14.11
N TRP A 270 1.60 -5.08 14.42
CA TRP A 270 2.96 -4.99 14.96
C TRP A 270 3.87 -4.13 14.08
N GLY A 271 3.77 -4.23 12.74
CA GLY A 271 4.64 -3.47 11.86
C GLY A 271 4.41 -1.96 11.93
N PHE A 272 3.16 -1.53 12.10
CA PHE A 272 2.85 -0.12 12.40
C PHE A 272 3.38 0.29 13.77
N ASP A 273 3.10 -0.48 14.82
CA ASP A 273 3.56 -0.15 16.18
C ASP A 273 5.09 -0.06 16.25
N HIS A 274 5.78 -0.99 15.58
CA HIS A 274 7.24 -1.01 15.49
C HIS A 274 7.78 0.19 14.72
N LEU A 275 7.16 0.56 13.59
CA LEU A 275 7.52 1.78 12.87
C LEU A 275 7.39 3.02 13.77
N LEU A 276 6.28 3.17 14.47
CA LEU A 276 6.03 4.36 15.30
C LEU A 276 7.01 4.44 16.48
N ALA A 277 7.34 3.30 17.09
CA ALA A 277 8.40 3.22 18.09
C ALA A 277 9.77 3.56 17.48
N ALA A 278 10.10 2.98 16.32
CA ALA A 278 11.38 3.18 15.66
C ALA A 278 11.55 4.60 15.08
N ALA A 279 10.49 5.29 14.69
CA ALA A 279 10.53 6.65 14.18
C ALA A 279 10.51 7.72 15.29
N ALA A 280 10.37 7.32 16.56
CA ALA A 280 10.20 8.20 17.71
C ALA A 280 11.27 9.29 17.86
N ASP A 281 12.53 8.94 17.58
CA ASP A 281 13.70 9.81 17.79
C ASP A 281 14.17 10.51 16.50
N GLY A 282 13.35 10.46 15.46
CA GLY A 282 13.69 10.97 14.13
C GLY A 282 14.92 10.30 13.52
N PRO A 283 14.89 8.97 13.26
CA PRO A 283 15.98 8.30 12.59
C PRO A 283 16.06 8.73 11.12
N ASP A 284 17.26 8.62 10.55
CA ASP A 284 17.41 8.56 9.10
C ASP A 284 16.94 7.18 8.57
N ARG A 285 17.01 7.03 7.25
CA ARG A 285 16.61 5.79 6.57
C ARG A 285 17.39 4.55 7.00
N LEU A 286 18.71 4.66 7.09
CA LEU A 286 19.56 3.52 7.41
C LEU A 286 19.33 3.07 8.85
N ALA A 287 19.21 4.02 9.77
CA ALA A 287 18.90 3.77 11.17
C ALA A 287 17.52 3.09 11.32
N LEU A 288 16.49 3.55 10.60
CA LEU A 288 15.18 2.92 10.63
C LEU A 288 15.23 1.45 10.14
N VAL A 289 15.88 1.20 9.00
CA VAL A 289 16.02 -0.17 8.45
C VAL A 289 16.77 -1.09 9.42
N ASN A 290 17.82 -0.59 10.06
CA ASN A 290 18.55 -1.35 11.07
C ASN A 290 17.66 -1.72 12.27
N ARG A 291 16.81 -0.82 12.76
CA ARG A 291 15.85 -1.09 13.86
C ARG A 291 14.85 -2.20 13.48
N PHE A 292 14.39 -2.26 12.22
CA PHE A 292 13.55 -3.38 11.75
C PHE A 292 14.33 -4.70 11.72
N ARG A 293 15.56 -4.69 11.21
CA ARG A 293 16.41 -5.89 11.15
C ARG A 293 16.83 -6.41 12.53
N GLU A 294 17.02 -5.53 13.51
CA GLU A 294 17.34 -5.93 14.89
C GLU A 294 16.23 -6.77 15.52
N THR A 295 14.98 -6.54 15.13
CA THR A 295 13.82 -7.29 15.65
C THR A 295 13.60 -8.61 14.91
N HIS A 296 14.09 -8.69 13.67
CA HIS A 296 14.07 -9.89 12.83
C HIS A 296 15.46 -10.17 12.23
N PRO A 297 16.40 -10.71 13.02
CA PRO A 297 17.79 -10.93 12.58
C PRO A 297 17.91 -11.89 11.39
N GLU A 298 16.91 -12.73 11.16
CA GLU A 298 16.81 -13.63 10.01
C GLU A 298 16.53 -12.91 8.69
N TRP A 299 16.05 -11.66 8.74
CA TRP A 299 15.79 -10.89 7.53
C TRP A 299 17.07 -10.45 6.84
N SER A 300 17.10 -10.65 5.52
CA SER A 300 18.12 -10.04 4.69
C SER A 300 18.02 -8.51 4.74
N PRO A 301 19.11 -7.77 4.47
CA PRO A 301 19.06 -6.30 4.37
C PRO A 301 17.97 -5.79 3.41
N ALA A 302 17.78 -6.47 2.28
CA ALA A 302 16.76 -6.11 1.30
C ALA A 302 15.33 -6.31 1.84
N THR A 303 15.10 -7.41 2.57
CA THR A 303 13.81 -7.68 3.23
C THR A 303 13.50 -6.61 4.27
N ALA A 304 14.44 -6.31 5.17
CA ALA A 304 14.25 -5.28 6.18
C ALA A 304 14.00 -3.89 5.58
N SER A 305 14.72 -3.55 4.50
CA SER A 305 14.50 -2.30 3.76
C SER A 305 13.09 -2.23 3.18
N SER A 306 12.68 -3.28 2.45
CA SER A 306 11.36 -3.35 1.82
C SER A 306 10.23 -3.25 2.86
N VAL A 307 10.34 -3.96 3.98
CA VAL A 307 9.33 -3.93 5.06
C VAL A 307 9.26 -2.54 5.69
N ALA A 308 10.41 -1.96 6.07
CA ALA A 308 10.44 -0.64 6.68
C ALA A 308 9.84 0.43 5.76
N GLN A 309 10.19 0.43 4.47
CA GLN A 309 9.64 1.39 3.51
C GLN A 309 8.16 1.15 3.23
N GLY A 310 7.70 -0.10 3.19
CA GLY A 310 6.28 -0.44 3.05
C GLY A 310 5.44 0.15 4.19
N TYR A 311 5.88 -0.03 5.44
CA TYR A 311 5.19 0.56 6.58
C TYR A 311 5.28 2.08 6.61
N VAL A 312 6.41 2.69 6.22
CA VAL A 312 6.51 4.17 6.11
C VAL A 312 5.48 4.70 5.11
N ALA A 313 5.39 4.08 3.94
CA ALA A 313 4.47 4.49 2.88
C ALA A 313 3.01 4.39 3.32
N ARG A 314 2.63 3.27 3.96
CA ARG A 314 1.27 3.08 4.51
C ARG A 314 0.99 4.03 5.67
N ALA A 315 1.95 4.22 6.58
CA ALA A 315 1.80 5.15 7.70
C ALA A 315 1.60 6.60 7.24
N ARG A 316 2.16 6.99 6.09
CA ARG A 316 1.89 8.29 5.46
C ARG A 316 0.46 8.40 4.92
N GLU A 317 -0.09 7.34 4.33
CA GLU A 317 -1.50 7.34 3.90
C GLU A 317 -2.44 7.60 5.08
N TRP A 318 -2.17 6.95 6.21
CA TRP A 318 -2.93 7.11 7.44
C TRP A 318 -2.58 8.36 8.27
N GLY A 319 -1.70 9.23 7.77
CA GLY A 319 -1.31 10.46 8.44
C GLY A 319 -0.56 10.25 9.76
N LEU A 320 0.12 9.13 9.95
CA LEU A 320 0.90 8.80 11.16
C LEU A 320 2.35 9.29 11.09
N VAL A 321 2.91 9.32 9.88
CA VAL A 321 4.27 9.76 9.58
C VAL A 321 4.19 10.92 8.60
N GLU A 322 5.07 11.91 8.77
CA GLU A 322 5.16 13.05 7.87
C GLU A 322 5.39 12.59 6.41
N PRO A 323 4.74 13.24 5.43
CA PRO A 323 4.82 12.83 4.02
C PRO A 323 6.25 12.94 3.46
N ARG A 324 7.06 13.85 3.99
CA ARG A 324 8.45 14.08 3.61
C ARG A 324 9.39 13.87 4.79
N LEU A 325 10.65 13.62 4.48
CA LEU A 325 11.72 13.70 5.48
C LEU A 325 11.93 15.16 5.88
N ILE A 326 12.13 15.43 7.16
CA ILE A 326 12.52 16.75 7.68
C ILE A 326 13.98 16.62 8.08
N GLU A 327 14.85 17.37 7.40
CA GLU A 327 16.32 17.29 7.57
C GLU A 327 16.86 15.85 7.37
N GLY A 328 16.30 15.12 6.39
CA GLY A 328 16.70 13.75 6.08
C GLY A 328 16.24 12.70 7.10
N ARG A 329 15.33 13.06 8.02
CA ARG A 329 14.83 12.18 9.09
C ARG A 329 13.33 11.97 9.00
N TYR A 330 12.87 10.80 9.45
CA TYR A 330 11.44 10.53 9.59
C TYR A 330 10.88 11.25 10.80
N TRP A 331 9.65 11.73 10.69
CA TRP A 331 8.96 12.35 11.83
C TRP A 331 7.54 11.80 11.94
N LEU A 332 7.09 11.62 13.17
CA LEU A 332 5.69 11.31 13.45
C LEU A 332 4.85 12.58 13.39
N THR A 333 3.62 12.46 12.91
CA THR A 333 2.59 13.50 13.10
C THR A 333 2.09 13.50 14.55
N ASP A 334 1.21 14.43 14.92
CA ASP A 334 0.55 14.39 16.22
C ASP A 334 -0.30 13.13 16.43
N ILE A 335 -0.97 12.68 15.37
CA ILE A 335 -1.75 11.44 15.35
C ILE A 335 -0.84 10.23 15.55
N GLY A 336 0.28 10.14 14.82
CA GLY A 336 1.26 9.07 15.00
C GLY A 336 1.85 9.03 16.41
N ARG A 337 2.14 10.20 17.00
CA ARG A 337 2.58 10.31 18.40
C ARG A 337 1.50 9.87 19.39
N GLN A 338 0.23 10.16 19.12
CA GLN A 338 -0.89 9.71 19.94
C GLN A 338 -1.03 8.19 19.90
N LEU A 339 -1.15 7.60 18.71
CA LEU A 339 -1.30 6.15 18.55
C LEU A 339 -0.16 5.38 19.22
N ARG A 340 1.09 5.85 19.07
CA ARG A 340 2.25 5.25 19.75
C ARG A 340 2.11 5.23 21.28
N ARG A 341 1.57 6.29 21.88
CA ARG A 341 1.36 6.38 23.34
C ARG A 341 0.30 5.39 23.80
N GLU A 342 -0.74 5.17 23.00
CA GLU A 342 -1.82 4.21 23.28
C GLU A 342 -1.37 2.76 23.08
N SER A 343 -0.50 2.49 22.10
CA SER A 343 0.11 1.17 21.86
C SER A 343 1.18 0.80 22.88
N SER A 344 1.78 1.78 23.57
CA SER A 344 2.77 1.50 24.61
C SER A 344 2.03 0.94 25.83
N PRO A 345 2.34 -0.29 26.30
CA PRO A 345 1.72 -0.80 27.50
C PRO A 345 1.99 0.22 28.62
N ILE A 346 0.92 0.75 29.22
CA ILE A 346 1.01 1.54 30.44
C ILE A 346 1.78 0.66 31.42
N THR A 347 3.05 0.96 31.64
CA THR A 347 3.80 0.46 32.78
C THR A 347 3.11 1.06 33.99
N ALA A 348 2.08 0.34 34.47
CA ALA A 348 1.33 0.70 35.64
C ALA A 348 2.33 0.90 36.77
N THR A 349 2.37 2.13 37.25
CA THR A 349 3.09 2.61 38.42
C THR A 349 2.94 1.60 39.55
N SER A 350 4.05 0.97 39.92
CA SER A 350 4.20 0.31 41.21
C SER A 350 4.32 1.38 42.30
N GLU A 351 3.23 2.10 42.59
CA GLU A 351 3.04 2.73 43.90
C GLU A 351 2.49 1.68 44.87
N GLY A 352 3.37 0.73 45.20
CA GLY A 352 3.19 -0.16 46.34
C GLY A 352 3.55 0.60 47.62
N THR A 353 2.58 1.35 48.12
CA THR A 353 2.56 1.81 49.52
C THR A 353 2.64 0.59 50.44
N LEU A 354 3.76 0.39 51.13
CA LEU A 354 3.82 -0.47 52.31
C LEU A 354 4.67 0.19 53.40
N LYS A 355 3.93 0.78 54.34
CA LYS A 355 4.11 0.90 55.80
C LYS A 355 5.50 1.14 56.38
#